data_AF-A0A0C3EPV6-F1
#
_entry.id   AF-A0A0C3EPV6-F1
#
_cell.length_a   1.000
_cell.length_b   1.000
_cell.length_c   1.000
_cell.angle_alpha   90.00
_cell.angle_beta   90.00
_cell.angle_gamma   90.00
#
_symmetry.space_group_name_H-M   'P 1'
#
loop_
_entity.id
_entity.type
_entity.pdbx_description
1 polymer ?
#
loop_
_entity_poly.entity_id
_entity_poly.type
_entity_poly.pdbx_seq_one_letter_code
_entity_poly.pdbx_strand_id
1 'polypeptide(L)'
;LPSSLMSFATQSLPTSDLFHEASRSTDALDESELYLWEQHPPYNYSEPAVTPYEERFTKNMVDVLLGRRWRLAKVARDGRALWFVNREVQVILHEIADDLVRCIHEWVKVASHVAGIEESGRNRAMAECWLRWQARDILADTEEVKTLQSGDNPYCTY
;
A
#
# COMPACT_ATOMS: atom_id res chain seq x y z
N LEU A 1 -10.81 -3.24 -12.59
CA LEU A 1 -9.86 -2.22 -12.08
C LEU A 1 -9.21 -1.51 -13.27
N PRO A 2 -8.90 -0.21 -13.18
CA PRO A 2 -8.19 0.52 -14.24
C PRO A 2 -6.84 -0.13 -14.57
N SER A 3 -6.41 -0.10 -15.84
CA SER A 3 -5.15 -0.73 -16.28
C SER A 3 -3.93 -0.12 -15.58
N SER A 4 -3.94 1.19 -15.34
CA SER A 4 -2.87 1.87 -14.58
C SER A 4 -2.78 1.34 -13.15
N LEU A 5 -3.92 1.17 -12.47
CA LEU A 5 -3.97 0.60 -11.12
C LEU A 5 -3.39 -0.81 -11.09
N MET A 6 -3.77 -1.66 -12.05
CA MET A 6 -3.21 -3.02 -12.16
C MET A 6 -1.69 -2.99 -12.39
N SER A 7 -1.19 -2.07 -13.21
CA SER A 7 0.25 -1.89 -13.43
C SER A 7 0.97 -1.49 -12.15
N PHE A 8 0.38 -0.63 -11.31
CA PHE A 8 0.94 -0.29 -10.00
C PHE A 8 0.92 -1.46 -9.02
N ALA A 9 -0.19 -2.20 -8.95
CA ALA A 9 -0.37 -3.32 -8.03
C ALA A 9 0.62 -4.47 -8.29
N THR A 10 0.88 -4.76 -9.57
CA THR A 10 1.70 -5.91 -10.01
C THR A 10 3.19 -5.62 -10.10
N GLN A 11 3.63 -4.39 -9.78
CA GLN A 11 5.05 -4.09 -9.67
C GLN A 11 5.70 -4.98 -8.61
N SER A 12 6.95 -5.39 -8.82
CA SER A 12 7.66 -6.22 -7.87
C SER A 12 7.86 -5.49 -6.54
N LEU A 13 7.82 -6.25 -5.45
CA LEU A 13 8.25 -5.75 -4.15
C LEU A 13 9.78 -5.62 -4.11
N PRO A 14 10.33 -4.72 -3.30
CA PRO A 14 11.76 -4.69 -3.04
C PRO A 14 12.25 -6.00 -2.43
N THR A 15 13.51 -6.32 -2.67
CA THR A 15 14.20 -7.50 -2.12
C THR A 15 15.39 -7.09 -1.26
N SER A 16 15.40 -5.84 -0.77
CA SER A 16 16.46 -5.31 0.07
C SER A 16 16.32 -5.80 1.50
N ASP A 17 17.44 -5.80 2.23
CA ASP A 17 17.45 -6.17 3.65
C ASP A 17 16.52 -5.27 4.47
N LEU A 18 16.48 -3.97 4.17
CA LEU A 18 15.58 -3.00 4.82
C LEU A 18 14.10 -3.34 4.64
N PHE A 19 13.69 -3.73 3.43
CA PHE A 19 12.32 -4.20 3.19
C PHE A 19 12.03 -5.47 4.02
N HIS A 20 12.95 -6.43 4.03
CA HIS A 20 12.77 -7.67 4.76
C HIS A 20 12.71 -7.46 6.27
N GLU A 21 13.53 -6.59 6.83
CA GLU A 21 13.49 -6.22 8.25
C GLU A 21 12.17 -5.54 8.62
N ALA A 22 11.78 -4.49 7.87
CA ALA A 22 10.53 -3.77 8.10
C ALA A 22 9.29 -4.67 7.94
N SER A 23 9.31 -5.63 6.99
CA SER A 23 8.20 -6.56 6.78
C SER A 23 7.99 -7.57 7.92
N ARG A 24 8.99 -7.75 8.80
CA ARG A 24 8.96 -8.76 9.87
C ARG A 24 8.72 -8.19 11.25
N SER A 25 9.31 -7.04 11.58
CA SER A 25 9.27 -6.50 12.95
C SER A 25 9.28 -4.98 12.99
N THR A 26 8.52 -4.41 13.93
CA THR A 26 8.54 -2.98 14.28
C THR A 26 9.82 -2.56 14.98
N ASP A 27 10.52 -3.53 15.59
CA ASP A 27 11.66 -3.27 16.47
C ASP A 27 13.00 -3.34 15.72
N ALA A 28 12.97 -3.73 14.44
CA ALA A 28 14.17 -3.90 13.63
C ALA A 28 14.72 -2.56 13.10
N LEU A 29 13.85 -1.59 12.84
CA LEU A 29 14.16 -0.32 12.22
C LEU A 29 13.41 0.82 12.92
N ASP A 30 14.01 2.01 12.92
CA ASP A 30 13.29 3.22 13.33
C ASP A 30 12.29 3.65 12.25
N GLU A 31 11.01 3.48 12.53
CA GLU A 31 9.89 3.83 11.65
C GLU A 31 9.14 5.09 12.13
N SER A 32 9.68 5.83 13.12
CA SER A 32 8.97 6.89 13.84
C SER A 32 8.51 8.05 12.96
N GLU A 33 9.21 8.35 11.86
CA GLU A 33 8.86 9.44 10.94
C GLU A 33 8.10 8.96 9.69
N LEU A 34 7.91 7.65 9.50
CA LEU A 34 7.28 7.12 8.30
C LEU A 34 5.81 7.49 8.18
N TYR A 35 5.13 7.76 9.30
CA TYR A 35 3.71 8.14 9.31
C TYR A 35 3.41 9.39 8.47
N LEU A 36 4.40 10.28 8.27
CA LEU A 36 4.25 11.46 7.42
C LEU A 36 3.95 11.07 5.96
N TRP A 37 4.57 9.97 5.50
CA TRP A 37 4.44 9.46 4.14
C TRP A 37 3.33 8.43 3.97
N GLU A 38 2.67 8.04 5.06
CA GLU A 38 1.43 7.26 5.03
C GLU A 38 0.21 8.15 4.76
N GLN A 39 0.37 9.47 4.88
CA GLN A 39 -0.67 10.45 4.56
C GLN A 39 -0.94 10.49 3.05
N HIS A 40 -2.15 10.93 2.70
CA HIS A 40 -2.59 11.03 1.32
C HIS A 40 -1.81 12.13 0.57
N PRO A 41 -1.17 11.83 -0.58
CA PRO A 41 -0.48 12.83 -1.39
C PRO A 41 -1.46 13.89 -1.95
N PRO A 42 -0.99 15.06 -2.40
CA PRO A 42 0.41 15.46 -2.56
C PRO A 42 1.10 15.87 -1.27
N TYR A 43 2.41 15.66 -1.24
CA TYR A 43 3.28 16.14 -0.17
C TYR A 43 3.89 17.48 -0.57
N ASN A 44 3.83 18.45 0.35
CA ASN A 44 4.39 19.79 0.17
C ASN A 44 5.59 20.03 1.10
N TYR A 45 6.36 18.97 1.39
CA TYR A 45 7.56 19.08 2.22
C TYR A 45 8.71 19.69 1.42
N SER A 46 9.61 20.39 2.09
CA SER A 46 10.81 20.92 1.45
C SER A 46 11.66 19.79 0.89
N GLU A 47 11.96 19.86 -0.41
CA GLU A 47 12.80 18.87 -1.08
C GLU A 47 14.28 19.10 -0.74
N PRO A 48 15.02 18.05 -0.36
CA PRO A 48 16.46 18.14 -0.19
C PRO A 48 17.15 18.39 -1.55
N ALA A 49 18.41 18.83 -1.52
CA ALA A 49 19.21 18.89 -2.74
C ALA A 49 19.36 17.48 -3.35
N VAL A 50 19.22 17.38 -4.67
CA VAL A 50 19.39 16.11 -5.39
C VAL A 50 20.87 15.71 -5.36
N THR A 51 21.18 14.78 -4.46
CA THR A 51 22.51 14.18 -4.33
C THR A 51 22.39 12.66 -4.35
N PRO A 52 23.45 11.92 -4.74
CA PRO A 52 23.42 10.46 -4.73
C PRO A 52 23.12 9.87 -3.34
N TYR A 53 23.50 10.59 -2.28
CA TYR A 53 23.18 10.22 -0.90
C TYR A 53 21.68 10.33 -0.64
N GLU A 54 21.06 11.45 -1.03
CA GLU A 54 19.63 11.69 -0.83
C GLU A 54 18.74 10.77 -1.68
N GLU A 55 19.17 10.44 -2.89
CA GLU A 55 18.51 9.44 -3.74
C GLU A 55 18.52 8.05 -3.07
N ARG A 56 19.69 7.64 -2.55
CA ARG A 56 19.82 6.38 -1.83
C ARG A 56 19.00 6.38 -0.54
N PHE A 57 19.01 7.48 0.21
CA PHE A 57 18.20 7.63 1.41
C PHE A 57 16.71 7.51 1.10
N THR A 58 16.23 8.21 0.06
CA THR A 58 14.85 8.13 -0.42
C THR A 58 14.48 6.71 -0.84
N LYS A 59 15.36 6.02 -1.58
CA LYS A 59 15.15 4.61 -1.94
C LYS A 59 15.02 3.71 -0.70
N ASN A 60 15.89 3.90 0.29
CA ASN A 60 15.82 3.16 1.55
C ASN A 60 14.48 3.42 2.26
N MET A 61 14.01 4.67 2.31
CA MET A 61 12.69 4.99 2.89
C MET A 61 11.55 4.27 2.18
N VAL A 62 11.57 4.22 0.84
CA VAL A 62 10.58 3.48 0.05
C VAL A 62 10.59 2.00 0.41
N ASP A 63 11.77 1.39 0.53
CA ASP A 63 11.91 -0.02 0.90
C ASP A 63 11.35 -0.31 2.30
N VAL A 64 11.69 0.51 3.30
CA VAL A 64 11.18 0.37 4.67
C VAL A 64 9.67 0.58 4.72
N LEU A 65 9.15 1.61 4.03
CA LEU A 65 7.72 1.91 4.00
C LEU A 65 6.92 0.76 3.37
N LEU A 66 7.40 0.21 2.24
CA LEU A 66 6.76 -0.95 1.60
C LEU A 66 6.81 -2.19 2.50
N GLY A 67 7.91 -2.42 3.23
CA GLY A 67 8.01 -3.52 4.18
C GLY A 67 7.02 -3.36 5.34
N ARG A 68 6.97 -2.19 5.96
CA ARG A 68 5.99 -1.85 7.00
C ARG A 68 4.55 -2.04 6.51
N ARG A 69 4.21 -1.54 5.31
CA ARG A 69 2.86 -1.70 4.72
C ARG A 69 2.53 -3.17 4.48
N TRP A 70 3.48 -3.98 4.01
CA TRP A 70 3.30 -5.42 3.88
C TRP A 70 2.95 -6.10 5.21
N ARG A 71 3.67 -5.75 6.28
CA ARG A 71 3.39 -6.24 7.64
C ARG A 71 1.99 -5.84 8.10
N LEU A 72 1.60 -4.58 7.92
CA LEU A 72 0.28 -4.07 8.31
C LEU A 72 -0.86 -4.71 7.51
N ALA A 73 -0.68 -4.89 6.19
CA ALA A 73 -1.66 -5.57 5.34
C ALA A 73 -1.88 -7.02 5.78
N LYS A 74 -0.81 -7.73 6.18
CA LYS A 74 -0.91 -9.06 6.77
C LYS A 74 -1.74 -9.06 8.06
N VAL A 75 -1.47 -8.12 8.98
CA VAL A 75 -2.24 -8.00 10.23
C VAL A 75 -3.72 -7.70 9.96
N ALA A 76 -4.01 -6.81 9.01
CA ALA A 76 -5.39 -6.50 8.62
C ALA A 76 -6.10 -7.74 8.05
N ARG A 77 -5.43 -8.49 7.17
CA ARG A 77 -5.95 -9.74 6.61
C ARG A 77 -6.17 -10.81 7.67
N ASP A 78 -5.24 -11.00 8.60
CA ASP A 78 -5.38 -11.94 9.71
C ASP A 78 -6.56 -11.55 10.62
N GLY A 79 -6.77 -10.25 10.86
CA GLY A 79 -7.93 -9.72 11.56
C GLY A 79 -9.26 -10.02 10.84
N ARG A 80 -9.31 -9.84 9.51
CA ARG A 80 -10.50 -10.18 8.72
C ARG A 80 -10.75 -11.68 8.66
N ALA A 81 -9.71 -12.51 8.63
CA ALA A 81 -9.83 -13.97 8.72
C ALA A 81 -10.50 -14.40 10.04
N LEU A 82 -10.16 -13.76 11.15
CA LEU A 82 -10.84 -13.98 12.44
C LEU A 82 -12.30 -13.55 12.39
N TRP A 83 -12.62 -12.44 11.71
CA TRP A 83 -14.01 -12.00 11.55
C TRP A 83 -14.81 -12.95 10.68
N PHE A 84 -14.23 -13.50 9.62
CA PHE A 84 -14.89 -14.47 8.74
C PHE A 84 -15.39 -15.71 9.49
N VAL A 85 -14.64 -16.16 10.50
CA VAL A 85 -15.06 -17.29 11.35
C VAL A 85 -16.24 -16.91 12.26
N ASN A 86 -16.38 -15.64 12.63
CA ASN A 86 -17.28 -15.18 13.69
C ASN A 86 -18.46 -14.29 13.22
N ARG A 87 -18.46 -13.84 11.97
CA ARG A 87 -19.44 -12.91 11.40
C ARG A 87 -20.12 -13.50 10.16
N GLU A 88 -21.27 -12.93 9.82
CA GLU A 88 -21.92 -13.19 8.54
C GLU A 88 -21.08 -12.61 7.39
N VAL A 89 -20.82 -13.44 6.37
CA VAL A 89 -20.03 -13.08 5.18
C VAL A 89 -20.53 -11.82 4.49
N GLN A 90 -21.85 -11.58 4.51
CA GLN A 90 -22.46 -10.39 3.90
C GLN A 90 -22.01 -9.08 4.56
N VAL A 91 -21.76 -9.08 5.87
CA VAL A 91 -21.25 -7.89 6.58
C VAL A 91 -19.83 -7.57 6.12
N ILE A 92 -18.98 -8.59 6.02
CA ILE A 92 -17.59 -8.45 5.55
C ILE A 92 -17.56 -7.96 4.10
N LEU A 93 -18.38 -8.55 3.25
CA LEU A 93 -18.52 -8.13 1.85
C LEU A 93 -18.92 -6.67 1.72
N HIS A 94 -19.92 -6.23 2.50
CA HIS A 94 -20.39 -4.84 2.44
C HIS A 94 -19.31 -3.86 2.93
N GLU A 95 -18.65 -4.15 4.04
CA GLU A 95 -17.56 -3.31 4.57
C GLU A 95 -16.42 -3.15 3.56
N ILE A 96 -15.96 -4.25 2.94
CA ILE A 96 -14.87 -4.19 1.95
C ILE A 96 -15.33 -3.48 0.67
N ALA A 97 -16.54 -3.76 0.19
CA ALA A 97 -17.04 -3.17 -1.05
C ALA A 97 -17.21 -1.64 -0.94
N ASP A 98 -17.74 -1.15 0.19
CA ASP A 98 -17.90 0.29 0.43
C ASP A 98 -16.54 1.00 0.48
N ASP A 99 -15.55 0.40 1.14
CA ASP A 99 -14.20 0.95 1.22
C ASP A 99 -13.47 0.90 -0.13
N LEU A 100 -13.66 -0.15 -0.93
CA LEU A 100 -13.06 -0.29 -2.27
C LEU A 100 -13.45 0.86 -3.20
N VAL A 101 -14.73 1.24 -3.21
CA VAL A 101 -15.21 2.35 -4.05
C VAL A 101 -14.51 3.65 -3.67
N ARG A 102 -14.39 3.92 -2.37
CA ARG A 102 -13.68 5.10 -1.85
C ARG A 102 -12.20 5.06 -2.24
N CYS A 103 -11.51 3.95 -1.97
CA CYS A 103 -10.09 3.76 -2.25
C CYS A 103 -9.75 3.90 -3.74
N ILE A 104 -10.58 3.35 -4.64
CA ILE A 104 -10.36 3.47 -6.09
C ILE A 104 -10.48 4.93 -6.54
N HIS A 105 -11.50 5.67 -6.08
CA HIS A 105 -11.66 7.08 -6.43
C HIS A 105 -10.48 7.94 -5.94
N GLU A 106 -10.07 7.73 -4.68
CA GLU A 106 -8.91 8.40 -4.09
C GLU A 106 -7.63 8.09 -4.89
N TRP A 107 -7.41 6.81 -5.20
CA TRP A 107 -6.25 6.38 -5.98
C TRP A 107 -6.19 7.05 -7.35
N VAL A 108 -7.30 7.09 -8.09
CA VAL A 108 -7.36 7.73 -9.42
C VAL A 108 -7.08 9.22 -9.34
N LYS A 109 -7.59 9.90 -8.30
CA LYS A 109 -7.34 11.32 -8.06
C LYS A 109 -5.84 11.58 -7.80
N VAL A 110 -5.21 10.80 -6.95
CA VAL A 110 -3.77 10.92 -6.66
C VAL A 110 -2.93 10.60 -7.90
N ALA A 111 -3.25 9.52 -8.61
CA ALA A 111 -2.50 9.11 -9.80
C ALA A 111 -2.50 10.19 -10.88
N SER A 112 -3.67 10.83 -11.08
CA SER A 112 -3.81 11.95 -12.01
C SER A 112 -2.98 13.17 -11.60
N HIS A 113 -2.93 13.46 -10.30
CA HIS A 113 -2.12 14.56 -9.77
C HIS A 113 -0.62 14.28 -9.91
N VAL A 114 -0.16 13.10 -9.49
CA VAL A 114 1.26 12.70 -9.57
C VAL A 114 1.76 12.66 -11.02
N ALA A 115 0.92 12.22 -11.97
CA ALA A 115 1.26 12.22 -13.39
C ALA A 115 1.49 13.63 -13.97
N GLY A 116 0.89 14.66 -13.36
CA GLY A 116 1.06 16.06 -13.76
C GLY A 116 2.25 16.77 -13.10
N ILE A 117 2.94 16.14 -12.15
CA ILE A 117 4.13 16.71 -11.50
C ILE A 117 5.35 16.43 -12.39
N GLU A 118 5.98 17.48 -12.92
CA GLU A 118 7.23 17.36 -13.68
C GLU A 118 8.45 17.17 -12.77
N GLU A 119 8.40 17.69 -11.54
CA GLU A 119 9.50 17.63 -10.60
C GLU A 119 9.83 16.20 -10.17
N SER A 120 11.11 15.88 -10.15
CA SER A 120 11.67 14.66 -9.58
C SER A 120 12.21 14.96 -8.19
N GLY A 121 11.87 14.13 -7.20
CA GLY A 121 12.23 14.40 -5.82
C GLY A 121 11.67 13.37 -4.85
N ARG A 122 11.92 13.57 -3.56
CA ARG A 122 11.48 12.67 -2.50
C ARG A 122 9.95 12.66 -2.43
N ASN A 123 9.28 13.80 -2.51
CA ASN A 123 7.82 13.88 -2.46
C ASN A 123 7.18 13.04 -3.56
N ARG A 124 7.70 13.13 -4.79
CA ARG A 124 7.24 12.31 -5.90
C ARG A 124 7.50 10.82 -5.66
N ALA A 125 8.71 10.45 -5.26
CA ALA A 125 9.06 9.05 -4.99
C ALA A 125 8.16 8.45 -3.90
N MET A 126 7.87 9.21 -2.84
CA MET A 126 6.96 8.77 -1.78
C MET A 126 5.51 8.72 -2.24
N ALA A 127 5.06 9.64 -3.12
CA ALA A 127 3.71 9.59 -3.68
C ALA A 127 3.52 8.41 -4.65
N GLU A 128 4.55 8.08 -5.45
CA GLU A 128 4.57 6.89 -6.29
C GLU A 128 4.59 5.61 -5.43
N CYS A 129 5.36 5.60 -4.33
CA CYS A 129 5.30 4.54 -3.34
C CYS A 129 3.89 4.40 -2.76
N TRP A 130 3.22 5.51 -2.45
CA TRP A 130 1.83 5.54 -1.99
C TRP A 130 0.88 4.88 -2.99
N LEU A 131 0.97 5.28 -4.26
CA LEU A 131 0.17 4.70 -5.34
C LEU A 131 0.41 3.19 -5.50
N ARG A 132 1.66 2.73 -5.37
CA ARG A 132 2.01 1.32 -5.46
C ARG A 132 1.32 0.49 -4.38
N TRP A 133 1.45 0.88 -3.10
CA TRP A 133 0.87 0.08 -2.03
C TRP A 133 -0.65 0.17 -2.01
N GLN A 134 -1.24 1.34 -2.26
CA GLN A 134 -2.69 1.50 -2.29
C GLN A 134 -3.30 0.69 -3.45
N ALA A 135 -2.62 0.60 -4.60
CA ALA A 135 -3.05 -0.26 -5.70
C ALA A 135 -3.03 -1.76 -5.31
N ARG A 136 -2.04 -2.19 -4.52
CA ARG A 136 -1.96 -3.57 -4.01
C ARG A 136 -3.08 -3.87 -3.02
N ASP A 137 -3.36 -2.97 -2.09
CA ASP A 137 -4.45 -3.13 -1.12
C ASP A 137 -5.80 -3.24 -1.86
N ILE A 138 -6.05 -2.35 -2.85
CA ILE A 138 -7.25 -2.42 -3.70
C ILE A 138 -7.34 -3.75 -4.47
N LEU A 139 -6.23 -4.23 -5.03
CA LEU A 139 -6.23 -5.50 -5.77
C LEU A 139 -6.54 -6.67 -4.83
N ALA A 140 -5.88 -6.73 -3.67
CA ALA A 140 -6.09 -7.78 -2.67
C ALA A 140 -7.53 -7.81 -2.17
N ASP A 141 -8.10 -6.65 -1.82
CA ASP A 141 -9.49 -6.52 -1.38
C ASP A 141 -10.48 -6.88 -2.51
N THR A 142 -10.16 -6.53 -3.77
CA THR A 142 -10.97 -6.92 -4.93
C THR A 142 -10.98 -8.43 -5.14
N GLU A 143 -9.83 -9.10 -4.96
CA GLU A 143 -9.72 -10.55 -5.03
C GLU A 143 -10.46 -11.22 -3.88
N GLU A 144 -10.32 -10.68 -2.66
CA GLU A 144 -11.03 -11.15 -1.47
C GLU A 144 -12.55 -11.10 -1.65
N VAL A 145 -13.09 -9.98 -2.13
CA VAL A 145 -14.53 -9.84 -2.45
C VAL A 145 -14.98 -10.86 -3.49
N LYS A 146 -14.21 -11.07 -4.55
CA LYS A 146 -14.56 -12.05 -5.60
C LYS A 146 -14.64 -13.47 -5.04
N THR A 147 -13.68 -13.86 -4.20
CA THR A 147 -13.65 -15.19 -3.57
C THR A 147 -14.80 -15.35 -2.58
N LEU A 148 -15.11 -14.33 -1.78
CA LEU A 148 -16.28 -14.37 -0.88
C LEU A 148 -17.60 -14.46 -1.67
N GLN A 149 -17.71 -13.77 -2.81
CA GLN A 149 -18.89 -13.84 -3.69
C GLN A 149 -19.07 -15.20 -4.37
N SER A 150 -17.99 -15.94 -4.63
CA SER A 150 -18.08 -17.33 -5.13
C SER A 150 -18.44 -18.33 -4.03
N GLY A 151 -18.50 -17.90 -2.77
CA GLY A 151 -18.74 -18.77 -1.60
C GLY A 151 -17.48 -19.47 -1.10
N ASP A 152 -16.31 -19.10 -1.63
CA ASP A 152 -15.02 -19.64 -1.22
C ASP A 152 -14.43 -18.86 -0.04
N ASN A 153 -13.44 -19.46 0.63
CA ASN A 153 -12.72 -18.82 1.72
C ASN A 153 -11.40 -18.17 1.21
N PRO A 154 -11.30 -16.83 1.15
CA PRO A 154 -10.08 -16.15 0.70
C PRO A 154 -8.92 -16.27 1.68
N TYR A 155 -9.15 -16.73 2.91
CA TYR A 155 -8.14 -16.81 3.98
C TYR A 155 -7.52 -18.19 4.14
N CYS A 156 -7.96 -19.19 3.37
CA CYS A 156 -7.26 -20.47 3.31
C CYS A 156 -5.87 -20.25 2.73
N THR A 157 -4.84 -20.44 3.57
CA THR A 157 -3.45 -20.50 3.11
C THR A 157 -3.23 -21.87 2.47
N TYR A 158 -2.72 -21.88 1.24
CA TYR A 158 -2.07 -23.06 0.65
C TYR A 158 -0.65 -23.18 1.19
#